data_AF-A0A520IMK5-F1
#
_entry.id   AF-A0A520IMK5-F1
#
_cell.length_a   1.000
_cell.length_b   1.000
_cell.length_c   1.000
_cell.angle_alpha   90.00
_cell.angle_beta   90.00
_cell.angle_gamma   90.00
#
_symmetry.space_group_name_H-M   'P 1'
#
loop_
_entity.id
_entity.type
_entity.pdbx_description
1 polymer ?
#
loop_
_entity_poly.entity_id
_entity_poly.type
_entity_poly.pdbx_seq_one_letter_code
_entity_poly.pdbx_strand_id
1 'polypeptide(L)'
;VRARGGRVLAVGTTSLRLIESATGDDDVIRPFEGDTAIFITPGYRFRGIDGLMTNFHLPRSTLFMLVSALMGRERMQAAYAHAIVAGYRFYSYGDASLLLPGKAA
;
A
#
# COMPACT_ATOMS: atom_id res chain seq x y z
N VAL A 1 17.02 -8.53 -2.19
CA VAL A 1 16.95 -7.06 -1.99
C VAL A 1 17.06 -6.70 -0.51
N ARG A 2 16.17 -7.22 0.35
CA ARG A 2 16.19 -6.97 1.81
C ARG A 2 17.51 -7.33 2.50
N ALA A 3 18.10 -8.49 2.20
CA ALA A 3 19.41 -8.90 2.75
C ALA A 3 20.58 -7.95 2.42
N ARG A 4 20.41 -7.06 1.42
CA ARG A 4 21.38 -6.02 1.04
C ARG A 4 20.97 -4.62 1.55
N GLY A 5 20.01 -4.53 2.48
CA GLY A 5 19.46 -3.27 2.98
C GLY A 5 18.55 -2.51 2.02
N GLY A 6 18.16 -3.14 0.90
CA GLY A 6 17.25 -2.53 -0.08
C GLY A 6 15.78 -2.60 0.34
N ARG A 7 14.94 -1.76 -0.28
CA ARG A 7 13.49 -1.70 -0.06
C ARG A 7 12.70 -2.43 -1.15
N VAL A 8 11.56 -3.00 -0.79
CA VAL A 8 10.56 -3.59 -1.70
C VAL A 8 9.39 -2.60 -1.82
N LEU A 9 9.26 -1.96 -2.98
CA LEU A 9 8.15 -1.04 -3.26
C LEU A 9 7.18 -1.73 -4.22
N ALA A 10 5.95 -1.96 -3.77
CA ALA A 10 4.92 -2.49 -4.64
C ALA A 10 4.42 -1.41 -5.60
N VAL A 11 4.15 -1.79 -6.84
CA VAL A 11 3.51 -0.91 -7.83
C VAL A 11 2.12 -1.48 -8.10
N GLY A 12 1.10 -0.77 -7.62
CA GLY A 12 -0.30 -1.19 -7.62
C GLY A 12 -0.69 -2.01 -6.39
N THR A 13 -1.94 -1.82 -5.96
CA THR A 13 -2.53 -2.51 -4.79
C THR A 13 -2.70 -4.01 -5.02
N THR A 14 -2.90 -4.46 -6.25
CA THR A 14 -2.92 -5.89 -6.61
C THR A 14 -1.57 -6.55 -6.34
N SER A 15 -0.48 -5.95 -6.83
CA SER A 15 0.89 -6.43 -6.60
C SER A 15 1.21 -6.49 -5.11
N LEU A 16 0.82 -5.47 -4.35
CA LEU A 16 0.97 -5.46 -2.90
C LEU A 16 0.25 -6.63 -2.24
N ARG A 17 -1.03 -6.87 -2.59
CA ARG A 17 -1.82 -7.97 -2.00
C ARG A 17 -1.19 -9.33 -2.29
N LEU A 18 -0.66 -9.52 -3.49
CA LEU A 18 0.04 -10.76 -3.86
C LEU A 18 1.35 -10.93 -3.08
N ILE A 19 2.15 -9.87 -2.95
CA ILE A 19 3.39 -9.92 -2.16
C ILE A 19 3.09 -10.24 -0.70
N GLU A 20 2.11 -9.58 -0.09
CA GLU A 20 1.72 -9.87 1.30
C GLU A 20 1.16 -11.28 1.47
N SER A 21 0.41 -11.80 0.48
CA SER A 21 -0.09 -13.19 0.50
C SER A 21 1.03 -14.22 0.36
N ALA A 22 2.08 -13.88 -0.38
CA ALA A 22 3.27 -14.70 -0.57
C ALA A 22 4.28 -14.57 0.59
N THR A 23 4.05 -13.66 1.54
CA THR A 23 4.96 -13.41 2.66
C THR A 23 4.54 -14.23 3.88
N GLY A 24 5.44 -15.08 4.35
CA GLY A 24 5.20 -15.89 5.54
C GLY A 24 5.27 -15.08 6.83
N ASP A 25 4.95 -15.73 7.96
CA ASP A 25 4.98 -15.07 9.26
C ASP A 25 6.38 -14.62 9.70
N ASP A 26 7.42 -15.17 9.06
CA ASP A 26 8.83 -14.86 9.24
C ASP A 26 9.34 -13.70 8.38
N ASP A 27 8.42 -12.91 7.80
CA ASP A 27 8.70 -11.77 6.93
C ASP A 27 9.47 -12.14 5.63
N VAL A 28 9.44 -13.42 5.23
CA VAL A 28 10.08 -13.93 4.00
C VAL A 28 9.05 -14.13 2.88
N ILE A 29 9.29 -13.45 1.76
CA ILE A 29 8.52 -13.64 0.51
C ILE A 29 8.95 -14.96 -0.14
N ARG A 30 7.99 -15.83 -0.45
CA ARG A 30 8.22 -17.14 -1.09
C ARG A 30 7.59 -17.21 -2.48
N PRO A 31 8.02 -18.16 -3.33
CA PRO A 31 7.26 -18.51 -4.53
C PRO A 31 5.80 -18.81 -4.16
N PHE A 32 4.87 -18.22 -4.89
CA PHE A 32 3.44 -18.33 -4.62
C PHE A 32 2.68 -18.42 -5.94
N GLU A 33 1.77 -19.37 -6.02
CA GLU A 33 0.79 -19.52 -7.10
C GLU A 33 -0.56 -19.86 -6.47
N GLY A 34 -1.58 -19.09 -6.80
CA GLY A 34 -2.93 -19.27 -6.26
C GLY A 34 -3.69 -17.96 -6.15
N ASP A 35 -4.93 -18.07 -5.68
CA ASP A 35 -5.79 -16.92 -5.44
C ASP A 35 -5.43 -16.20 -4.14
N THR A 36 -5.71 -14.90 -4.10
CA THR A 36 -5.60 -14.10 -2.87
C THR A 36 -6.95 -13.52 -2.47
N ALA A 37 -7.40 -13.92 -1.29
CA ALA A 37 -8.54 -13.32 -0.60
C ALA A 37 -8.12 -12.32 0.49
N ILE A 38 -6.83 -11.92 0.52
CA ILE A 38 -6.32 -11.05 1.60
C ILE A 38 -7.08 -9.72 1.60
N PHE A 39 -7.55 -9.35 2.79
CA PHE A 39 -8.24 -8.10 3.05
C PHE A 39 -7.44 -7.26 4.04
N ILE A 40 -6.88 -6.15 3.54
CA ILE A 40 -5.95 -5.30 4.29
C ILE A 40 -6.70 -4.07 4.80
N THR A 41 -6.76 -3.92 6.11
CA THR A 41 -7.46 -2.84 6.81
C THR A 41 -6.55 -2.20 7.87
N PRO A 42 -6.88 -1.01 8.39
CA PRO A 42 -6.10 -0.40 9.46
C PRO A 42 -5.86 -1.36 10.64
N GLY A 43 -4.60 -1.45 11.07
CA GLY A 43 -4.14 -2.44 12.06
C GLY A 43 -3.39 -3.63 11.45
N TYR A 44 -3.43 -3.81 10.12
CA TYR A 44 -2.64 -4.83 9.44
C TYR A 44 -1.13 -4.54 9.54
N ARG A 45 -0.33 -5.56 9.94
CA ARG A 45 1.14 -5.50 9.89
C ARG A 45 1.62 -5.94 8.51
N PHE A 46 2.17 -5.01 7.75
CA PHE A 46 2.83 -5.30 6.48
C PHE A 46 4.17 -6.00 6.73
N ARG A 47 4.42 -7.07 5.96
CA ARG A 47 5.61 -7.92 6.10
C ARG A 47 6.45 -7.93 4.84
N GLY A 48 5.80 -7.96 3.69
CA GLY A 48 6.45 -8.15 2.40
C GLY A 48 6.94 -6.85 1.78
N ILE A 49 6.22 -5.74 1.98
CA ILE A 49 6.49 -4.45 1.33
C ILE A 49 6.99 -3.38 2.30
N ASP A 50 7.79 -2.44 1.79
CA ASP A 50 8.29 -1.25 2.50
C ASP A 50 7.61 0.05 2.02
N GLY A 51 6.77 -0.05 1.00
CA GLY A 51 6.04 1.08 0.44
C GLY A 51 5.22 0.70 -0.80
N LEU A 52 4.42 1.64 -1.26
CA LEU A 52 3.46 1.44 -2.35
C LEU A 52 3.44 2.64 -3.29
N MET A 53 3.50 2.40 -4.59
CA MET A 53 3.07 3.34 -5.61
C MET A 53 1.68 2.95 -6.11
N THR A 54 0.71 3.86 -6.04
CA THR A 54 -0.67 3.62 -6.46
C THR A 54 -1.37 4.91 -6.86
N ASN A 55 -2.49 4.82 -7.56
CA ASN A 55 -3.35 5.98 -7.86
C ASN A 55 -4.11 6.48 -6.61
N PHE A 56 -4.86 7.58 -6.78
CA PHE A 56 -5.82 8.04 -5.78
C PHE A 56 -7.16 7.32 -5.92
N HIS A 57 -7.68 6.83 -4.79
CA HIS A 57 -8.89 6.02 -4.71
C HIS A 57 -10.09 6.87 -4.25
N LEU A 58 -11.28 6.30 -4.29
CA LEU A 58 -12.46 6.96 -3.75
C LEU A 58 -12.49 6.93 -2.21
N PRO A 59 -12.96 7.99 -1.54
CA PRO A 59 -13.29 7.93 -0.13
C PRO A 59 -14.27 6.79 0.15
N ARG A 60 -14.08 6.08 1.27
CA ARG A 60 -14.89 4.91 1.69
C ARG A 60 -14.76 3.66 0.80
N SER A 61 -13.71 3.55 -0.03
CA SER A 61 -13.39 2.32 -0.76
C SER A 61 -12.49 1.38 0.05
N THR A 62 -12.50 0.09 -0.27
CA THR A 62 -11.57 -0.90 0.31
C THR A 62 -10.11 -0.57 -0.01
N LEU A 63 -9.84 0.00 -1.19
CA LEU A 63 -8.51 0.48 -1.54
C LEU A 63 -8.08 1.68 -0.70
N PHE A 64 -9.01 2.58 -0.35
CA PHE A 64 -8.74 3.65 0.61
C PHE A 64 -8.39 3.09 2.00
N MET A 65 -9.05 2.01 2.42
CA MET A 65 -8.71 1.31 3.66
C MET A 65 -7.30 0.72 3.63
N LEU A 66 -6.89 0.11 2.51
CA LEU A 66 -5.56 -0.45 2.32
C LEU A 66 -4.46 0.62 2.42
N VAL A 67 -4.60 1.73 1.71
CA VAL A 67 -3.61 2.83 1.80
C VAL A 67 -3.61 3.48 3.19
N SER A 68 -4.76 3.51 3.87
CA SER A 68 -4.87 3.97 5.26
C SER A 68 -4.23 3.01 6.25
N ALA A 69 -4.24 1.70 5.98
CA ALA A 69 -3.53 0.72 6.77
C ALA A 69 -2.02 0.94 6.69
N LEU A 70 -1.52 1.29 5.50
CA LEU A 70 -0.09 1.53 5.26
C LEU A 70 0.40 2.85 5.89
N MET A 71 -0.33 3.94 5.69
CA MET A 71 0.16 5.29 6.01
C MET A 71 -0.48 5.92 7.25
N GLY A 72 -1.50 5.28 7.81
CA GLY A 72 -2.36 5.85 8.84
C GLY A 72 -3.51 6.67 8.26
N ARG A 73 -4.68 6.57 8.90
CA ARG A 73 -5.93 7.20 8.43
C ARG A 73 -5.82 8.72 8.31
N GLU A 74 -5.31 9.39 9.35
CA GLU A 74 -5.21 10.86 9.38
C GLU A 74 -4.27 11.39 8.30
N ARG A 75 -3.12 10.74 8.11
CA ARG A 75 -2.17 11.11 7.07
C ARG A 75 -2.77 10.96 5.67
N MET A 76 -3.49 9.86 5.41
CA MET A 76 -4.16 9.67 4.12
C MET A 76 -5.29 10.67 3.89
N GLN A 77 -6.06 11.02 4.93
CA GLN A 77 -7.10 12.05 4.84
C GLN A 77 -6.51 13.42 4.49
N ALA A 78 -5.41 13.81 5.16
CA ALA A 78 -4.71 15.07 4.86
C ALA A 78 -4.14 15.09 3.43
N ALA A 79 -3.52 13.99 2.99
CA ALA A 79 -2.99 13.87 1.63
C ALA A 79 -4.09 13.97 0.56
N TYR A 80 -5.25 13.37 0.79
CA TYR A 80 -6.37 13.43 -0.16
C TYR A 80 -7.03 14.82 -0.17
N ALA A 81 -7.17 15.46 0.99
CA ALA A 81 -7.66 16.84 1.06
C ALA A 81 -6.74 17.79 0.27
N HIS A 82 -5.42 17.63 0.43
CA HIS A 82 -4.44 18.38 -0.36
C HIS A 82 -4.58 18.10 -1.86
N ALA A 83 -4.65 16.83 -2.28
CA ALA A 83 -4.79 16.45 -3.69
C ALA A 83 -6.04 17.05 -4.33
N ILE A 84 -7.17 17.10 -3.61
CA ILE A 84 -8.41 17.75 -4.07
C ILE A 84 -8.20 19.25 -4.27
N VAL A 85 -7.65 19.94 -3.26
CA VAL A 85 -7.41 21.40 -3.33
C VAL A 85 -6.41 21.76 -4.43
N ALA A 86 -5.40 20.92 -4.65
CA ALA A 86 -4.37 21.11 -5.67
C ALA A 86 -4.81 20.65 -7.08
N GLY A 87 -6.04 20.14 -7.26
CA GLY A 87 -6.58 19.77 -8.56
C GLY A 87 -5.98 18.48 -9.16
N TYR A 88 -5.53 17.55 -8.33
CA TYR A 88 -5.05 16.24 -8.79
C TYR A 88 -6.19 15.45 -9.43
N ARG A 89 -5.85 14.64 -10.42
CA ARG A 89 -6.76 13.73 -11.10
C ARG A 89 -6.82 12.41 -10.34
N PHE A 90 -8.01 11.91 -10.06
CA PHE A 90 -8.22 10.67 -9.30
C PHE A 90 -8.50 9.49 -10.26
N TYR A 91 -8.64 8.27 -9.70
CA TYR A 91 -9.00 7.03 -10.42
C TYR A 91 -7.90 6.46 -11.32
N SER A 92 -8.28 5.51 -12.18
CA SER A 92 -7.39 4.63 -12.95
C SER A 92 -6.44 5.36 -13.89
N TYR A 93 -6.85 6.51 -14.42
CA TYR A 93 -6.07 7.32 -15.36
C TYR A 93 -5.65 8.67 -14.78
N GLY A 94 -5.82 8.83 -13.47
CA GLY A 94 -5.42 10.02 -12.74
C GLY A 94 -3.93 10.03 -12.42
N ASP A 95 -3.60 10.83 -11.42
CA ASP A 95 -2.25 10.96 -10.89
C ASP A 95 -1.93 9.83 -9.92
N ALA A 96 -0.63 9.68 -9.62
CA ALA A 96 -0.10 8.67 -8.73
C ALA A 96 0.35 9.25 -7.39
N SER A 97 0.41 8.38 -6.39
CA SER A 97 0.96 8.62 -5.06
C SER A 97 2.08 7.62 -4.79
N LEU A 98 3.14 8.10 -4.14
CA LEU A 98 4.20 7.26 -3.58
C LEU A 98 4.06 7.29 -2.04
N LEU A 99 3.70 6.15 -1.47
CA LEU A 99 3.40 5.97 -0.07
C LEU A 99 4.56 5.24 0.60
N LEU A 100 5.31 5.98 1.41
CA LEU A 100 6.46 5.48 2.16
C LEU A 100 6.15 5.60 3.66
N PRO A 101 5.71 4.51 4.33
CA PRO A 101 5.56 4.54 5.78
C PRO A 101 6.90 4.87 6.44
N GLY A 102 6.85 5.59 7.56
CA GLY A 102 8.04 5.78 8.38
C GLY A 102 8.57 4.43 8.84
N LYS A 103 9.87 4.30 9.11
CA LYS A 103 10.36 3.13 9.84
C LYS A 103 9.60 3.06 11.16
N ALA A 104 8.98 1.92 11.45
CA ALA A 104 8.53 1.66 12.82
C ALA A 104 9.75 1.86 13.73
N ALA A 105 9.61 2.74 14.72
CA ALA A 105 10.65 3.01 15.71
C ALA A 105 10.87 1.77 16.58
#